data_AF-A0A1V6AZ03-F1
#
_entry.id   AF-A0A1V6AZ03-F1
#
_cell.length_a   1.000
_cell.length_b   1.000
_cell.length_c   1.000
_cell.angle_alpha   90.00
_cell.angle_beta   90.00
_cell.angle_gamma   90.00
#
_symmetry.space_group_name_H-M   'P 1'
#
loop_
_entity.id
_entity.type
_entity.pdbx_description
1 polymer ?
#
loop_
_entity_poly.entity_id
_entity_poly.type
_entity_poly.pdbx_seq_one_letter_code
_entity_poly.pdbx_strand_id
1 'polypeptide(L)'
;MANEEKKLSVLERFDLENERILKDARTADKEARAKIAEYEKKLEQAKTKRDKAAAIFDKMRADFERIEAESLKAARARIENSAAKKEDVLSGKIPFDQYAREGMSQAAIETAARKETDGKMDDLLKTVRAKSLEVLALDVEVGTCEKELQFLNTYPASFMLERMRRQLKSLEQTLTANTSGFMPTWTDLDTKKAALARAQGKGIENRSWDLLDLAGVRRMRFSAEIPDSALPALNKIIEEMEVKPGCRVVLTYTALSMSDHCGLDVSTWR
;
A
#
# COMPACT_ATOMS: atom_id res chain seq x y z
N MET A 1 -72.99 -26.15 11.45
CA MET A 1 -72.37 -24.90 10.97
C MET A 1 -71.07 -25.27 10.28
N ALA A 2 -71.10 -25.40 8.96
CA ALA A 2 -69.91 -25.74 8.17
C ALA A 2 -69.10 -24.45 7.96
N ASN A 3 -67.85 -24.47 8.40
CA ASN A 3 -66.89 -23.38 8.20
C ASN A 3 -66.40 -23.49 6.74
N GLU A 4 -67.07 -22.80 5.81
CA GLU A 4 -66.60 -22.69 4.43
C GLU A 4 -65.33 -21.82 4.42
N GLU A 5 -64.16 -22.45 4.45
CA GLU A 5 -62.92 -21.80 4.05
C GLU A 5 -63.06 -21.35 2.59
N LYS A 6 -63.25 -20.05 2.39
CA LYS A 6 -63.23 -19.38 1.09
C LYS A 6 -61.92 -19.75 0.37
N LYS A 7 -61.99 -20.69 -0.58
CA LYS A 7 -60.85 -21.03 -1.44
C LYS A 7 -60.59 -19.85 -2.38
N LEU A 8 -59.58 -19.06 -2.07
CA LEU A 8 -59.08 -17.99 -2.94
C LEU A 8 -58.81 -18.53 -4.34
N SER A 9 -59.26 -17.77 -5.34
CA SER A 9 -58.93 -18.03 -6.74
C SER A 9 -57.41 -17.96 -6.96
N VAL A 10 -56.96 -18.53 -8.07
CA VAL A 10 -55.53 -18.50 -8.44
C VAL A 10 -55.03 -17.06 -8.61
N LEU A 11 -55.88 -16.16 -9.13
CA LEU A 11 -55.60 -14.73 -9.27
C LEU A 11 -55.47 -14.02 -7.92
N GLU A 12 -56.40 -14.24 -6.99
CA GLU A 12 -56.31 -13.58 -5.67
C GLU A 12 -55.10 -14.05 -4.86
N ARG A 13 -54.69 -15.32 -5.02
CA ARG A 13 -53.44 -15.83 -4.42
C ARG A 13 -52.20 -15.19 -5.06
N PHE A 14 -52.24 -14.95 -6.37
CA PHE A 14 -51.16 -14.28 -7.09
C PHE A 14 -51.04 -12.81 -6.69
N ASP A 15 -52.15 -12.10 -6.54
CA ASP A 15 -52.18 -10.69 -6.13
C ASP A 15 -51.70 -10.52 -4.68
N LEU A 16 -52.14 -11.38 -3.75
CA LEU A 16 -51.66 -11.38 -2.37
C LEU A 16 -50.16 -11.68 -2.27
N GLU A 17 -49.66 -12.61 -3.07
CA GLU A 17 -48.23 -12.91 -3.16
C GLU A 17 -47.47 -11.68 -3.69
N ASN A 18 -47.97 -11.02 -4.74
CA ASN A 18 -47.35 -9.80 -5.29
C ASN A 18 -47.34 -8.64 -4.28
N GLU A 19 -48.42 -8.43 -3.53
CA GLU A 19 -48.46 -7.39 -2.49
C GLU A 19 -47.45 -7.67 -1.37
N ARG A 20 -47.33 -8.93 -0.92
CA ARG A 20 -46.31 -9.35 0.05
C ARG A 20 -44.91 -9.07 -0.49
N ILE A 21 -44.68 -9.40 -1.76
CA ILE A 21 -43.40 -9.17 -2.45
C ILE A 21 -43.03 -7.69 -2.48
N LEU A 22 -43.98 -6.84 -2.87
CA LEU A 22 -43.78 -5.39 -2.92
C LEU A 22 -43.48 -4.82 -1.52
N LYS A 23 -44.12 -5.37 -0.47
CA LYS A 23 -43.87 -4.97 0.91
C LYS A 23 -42.47 -5.38 1.40
N ASP A 24 -42.05 -6.61 1.10
CA ASP A 24 -40.71 -7.10 1.46
C ASP A 24 -39.62 -6.32 0.71
N ALA A 25 -39.82 -6.05 -0.58
CA ALA A 25 -38.90 -5.26 -1.39
C ALA A 25 -38.76 -3.82 -0.89
N ARG A 26 -39.86 -3.18 -0.49
CA ARG A 26 -39.82 -1.83 0.11
C ARG A 26 -39.07 -1.80 1.45
N THR A 27 -39.24 -2.85 2.26
CA THR A 27 -38.52 -2.98 3.54
C THR A 27 -37.02 -3.15 3.29
N ALA A 28 -36.64 -4.05 2.39
CA ALA A 28 -35.25 -4.28 2.01
C ALA A 28 -34.59 -3.04 1.38
N ASP A 29 -35.31 -2.29 0.53
CA ASP A 29 -34.84 -1.03 -0.06
C ASP A 29 -34.62 0.04 1.03
N LYS A 30 -35.53 0.15 2.00
CA LYS A 30 -35.38 1.08 3.12
C LYS A 30 -34.18 0.73 4.00
N GLU A 31 -33.97 -0.56 4.28
CA GLU A 31 -32.80 -1.03 5.04
C GLU A 31 -31.49 -0.81 4.27
N ALA A 32 -31.48 -1.06 2.95
CA ALA A 32 -30.32 -0.82 2.10
C ALA A 32 -29.97 0.67 2.05
N ARG A 33 -30.96 1.57 1.89
CA ARG A 33 -30.75 3.02 1.93
C ARG A 33 -30.19 3.51 3.26
N ALA A 34 -30.67 2.96 4.37
CA ALA A 34 -30.12 3.29 5.69
C ALA A 34 -28.65 2.89 5.82
N LYS A 35 -28.30 1.69 5.35
CA LYS A 35 -26.90 1.21 5.32
C LYS A 35 -26.03 2.02 4.36
N ILE A 36 -26.55 2.42 3.20
CA ILE A 36 -25.85 3.29 2.25
C ILE A 36 -25.46 4.61 2.93
N ALA A 37 -26.42 5.28 3.57
CA ALA A 37 -26.14 6.54 4.27
C ALA A 37 -25.10 6.38 5.39
N GLU A 38 -25.12 5.25 6.10
CA GLU A 38 -24.12 4.93 7.13
C GLU A 38 -22.72 4.75 6.51
N TYR A 39 -22.60 3.98 5.43
CA TYR A 39 -21.32 3.73 4.76
C TYR A 39 -20.79 4.96 4.02
N GLU A 40 -21.65 5.81 3.47
CA GLU A 40 -21.25 7.10 2.89
C GLU A 40 -20.60 8.00 3.94
N LYS A 41 -21.21 8.08 5.13
CA LYS A 41 -20.64 8.84 6.25
C LYS A 41 -19.31 8.26 6.72
N LYS A 42 -19.21 6.93 6.83
CA LYS A 42 -17.95 6.24 7.18
C LYS A 42 -16.87 6.47 6.12
N LEU A 43 -17.23 6.39 4.84
CA LEU A 43 -16.32 6.63 3.72
C LEU A 43 -15.74 8.04 3.78
N GLU A 44 -16.58 9.05 3.99
CA GLU A 44 -16.13 10.44 4.06
C GLU A 44 -15.19 10.69 5.25
N GLN A 45 -15.51 10.11 6.40
CA GLN A 45 -14.64 10.15 7.58
C GLN A 45 -13.31 9.45 7.34
N ALA A 46 -13.32 8.27 6.72
CA ALA A 46 -12.13 7.51 6.40
C ALA A 46 -11.25 8.25 5.38
N LYS A 47 -11.84 8.82 4.32
CA LYS A 47 -11.13 9.67 3.33
C LYS A 47 -10.48 10.88 3.98
N THR A 48 -11.23 11.60 4.82
CA THR A 48 -10.70 12.77 5.55
C THR A 48 -9.52 12.40 6.45
N LYS A 49 -9.60 11.27 7.18
CA LYS A 49 -8.50 10.79 8.02
C LYS A 49 -7.30 10.37 7.17
N ARG A 50 -7.55 9.64 6.10
CA ARG A 50 -6.56 9.16 5.14
C ARG A 50 -5.78 10.32 4.55
N ASP A 51 -6.45 11.36 4.06
CA ASP A 51 -5.80 12.50 3.42
C ASP A 51 -4.97 13.32 4.42
N LYS A 52 -5.46 13.47 5.66
CA LYS A 52 -4.65 14.07 6.74
C LYS A 52 -3.41 13.23 7.05
N ALA A 53 -3.55 11.92 7.15
CA ALA A 53 -2.44 11.02 7.42
C ALA A 53 -1.42 11.04 6.27
N ALA A 54 -1.88 11.04 5.02
CA ALA A 54 -1.04 11.12 3.82
C ALA A 54 -0.26 12.44 3.76
N ALA A 55 -0.92 13.58 4.05
CA ALA A 55 -0.25 14.87 4.11
C ALA A 55 0.83 14.94 5.20
N ILE A 56 0.59 14.31 6.35
CA ILE A 56 1.62 14.19 7.41
C ILE A 56 2.77 13.30 6.95
N PHE A 57 2.46 12.16 6.32
CA PHE A 57 3.47 11.25 5.78
C PHE A 57 4.37 11.94 4.74
N ASP A 58 3.81 12.69 3.80
CA ASP A 58 4.59 13.41 2.79
C ASP A 58 5.50 14.48 3.41
N LYS A 59 5.05 15.18 4.46
CA LYS A 59 5.89 16.11 5.23
C LYS A 59 7.01 15.38 5.95
N MET A 60 6.70 14.29 6.65
CA MET A 60 7.68 13.47 7.35
C MET A 60 8.74 12.91 6.40
N ARG A 61 8.36 12.49 5.18
CA ARG A 61 9.28 12.04 4.14
C ARG A 61 10.21 13.15 3.70
N ALA A 62 9.67 14.33 3.40
CA ALA A 62 10.47 15.48 2.97
C ALA A 62 11.45 15.93 4.08
N ASP A 63 10.99 15.97 5.33
CA ASP A 63 11.84 16.29 6.48
C ASP A 63 12.94 15.25 6.68
N PHE A 64 12.62 13.96 6.54
CA PHE A 64 13.61 12.89 6.60
C PHE A 64 14.70 13.09 5.53
N GLU A 65 14.32 13.26 4.27
CA GLU A 65 15.27 13.42 3.16
C GLU A 65 16.17 14.64 3.35
N ARG A 66 15.61 15.74 3.89
CA ARG A 66 16.37 16.94 4.24
C ARG A 66 17.36 16.68 5.37
N ILE A 67 16.91 16.07 6.47
CA ILE A 67 17.76 15.77 7.64
C ILE A 67 18.86 14.78 7.26
N GLU A 68 18.57 13.80 6.42
CA GLU A 68 19.54 12.84 5.89
C GLU A 68 20.63 13.56 5.09
N ALA A 69 20.25 14.43 4.15
CA ALA A 69 21.20 15.20 3.35
C ALA A 69 22.07 16.15 4.21
N GLU A 70 21.47 16.84 5.17
CA GLU A 70 22.17 17.72 6.11
C GLU A 70 23.16 16.94 7.00
N SER A 71 22.73 15.79 7.52
CA SER A 71 23.55 14.92 8.37
C SER A 71 24.71 14.31 7.60
N LEU A 72 24.47 13.85 6.37
CA LEU A 72 25.49 13.32 5.48
C LEU A 72 26.54 14.40 5.17
N LYS A 73 26.10 15.62 4.84
CA LYS A 73 27.00 16.75 4.58
C LYS A 73 27.84 17.10 5.81
N ALA A 74 27.24 17.12 7.00
CA ALA A 74 27.94 17.38 8.25
C ALA A 74 28.95 16.29 8.61
N ALA A 75 28.57 15.01 8.43
CA ALA A 75 29.44 13.86 8.67
C ALA A 75 30.64 13.87 7.71
N ARG A 76 30.42 14.11 6.42
CA ARG A 76 31.49 14.27 5.42
C ARG A 76 32.46 15.38 5.82
N ALA A 77 31.95 16.58 6.10
CA ALA A 77 32.80 17.71 6.47
C ALA A 77 33.63 17.43 7.73
N ARG A 78 33.04 16.76 8.73
CA ARG A 78 33.76 16.36 9.94
C ARG A 78 34.89 15.37 9.63
N ILE A 79 34.58 14.31 8.87
CA ILE A 79 35.56 13.26 8.53
C ILE A 79 36.66 13.82 7.63
N GLU A 80 36.31 14.62 6.61
CA GLU A 80 37.27 15.30 5.72
C GLU A 80 38.22 16.24 6.47
N ASN A 81 37.74 16.90 7.52
CA ASN A 81 38.57 17.78 8.35
C ASN A 81 39.50 17.00 9.29
N SER A 82 39.13 15.76 9.65
CA SER A 82 39.96 14.88 10.49
C SER A 82 40.87 13.93 9.70
N ALA A 83 40.61 13.72 8.42
CA ALA A 83 41.35 12.78 7.59
C ALA A 83 42.71 13.35 7.17
N ALA A 84 43.75 12.54 7.28
CA ALA A 84 45.07 12.85 6.72
C ALA A 84 44.98 12.92 5.18
N LYS A 85 45.26 14.09 4.59
CA LYS A 85 45.18 14.27 3.13
C LYS A 85 46.55 14.12 2.47
N LYS A 86 46.53 13.76 1.19
CA LYS A 86 47.74 13.68 0.37
C LYS A 86 48.44 15.04 0.29
N GLU A 87 47.68 16.14 0.24
CA GLU A 87 48.27 17.49 0.24
C GLU A 87 49.00 17.81 1.55
N ASP A 88 48.53 17.32 2.71
CA ASP A 88 49.19 17.53 4.00
C ASP A 88 50.55 16.80 4.06
N VAL A 89 50.68 15.65 3.38
CA VAL A 89 51.97 14.96 3.23
C VAL A 89 52.89 15.71 2.27
N LEU A 90 52.36 16.11 1.11
CA LEU A 90 53.14 16.80 0.08
C LEU A 90 53.63 18.18 0.55
N SER A 91 52.92 18.81 1.47
CA SER A 91 53.31 20.07 2.13
C SER A 91 54.20 19.86 3.37
N GLY A 92 54.47 18.61 3.77
CA GLY A 92 55.30 18.27 4.94
C GLY A 92 54.63 18.51 6.30
N LYS A 93 53.32 18.77 6.31
CA LYS A 93 52.54 19.02 7.53
C LYS A 93 52.29 17.74 8.34
N ILE A 94 52.25 16.60 7.68
CA ILE A 94 52.22 15.27 8.30
C ILE A 94 53.26 14.35 7.64
N PRO A 95 53.88 13.41 8.39
CA PRO A 95 54.83 12.47 7.82
C PRO A 95 54.13 11.36 7.02
N PHE A 96 54.87 10.76 6.07
CA PHE A 96 54.32 9.77 5.12
C PHE A 96 53.83 8.49 5.82
N ASP A 97 54.46 8.09 6.92
CA ASP A 97 54.06 6.94 7.73
C ASP A 97 52.72 7.18 8.45
N GLN A 98 52.45 8.40 8.89
CA GLN A 98 51.15 8.79 9.42
C GLN A 98 50.06 8.70 8.34
N TYR A 99 50.30 9.23 7.15
CA TYR A 99 49.35 9.10 6.03
C TYR A 99 49.16 7.65 5.56
N ALA A 100 50.19 6.81 5.61
CA ALA A 100 50.06 5.40 5.29
C ALA A 100 49.13 4.64 6.27
N ARG A 101 48.99 5.13 7.51
CA ARG A 101 48.10 4.56 8.53
C ARG A 101 46.72 5.20 8.58
N GLU A 102 46.66 6.52 8.42
CA GLU A 102 45.47 7.34 8.69
C GLU A 102 44.88 7.99 7.43
N GLY A 103 45.55 7.86 6.29
CA GLY A 103 45.10 8.39 5.01
C GLY A 103 43.81 7.73 4.56
N MET A 104 42.79 8.55 4.30
CA MET A 104 41.51 8.07 3.75
C MET A 104 41.36 8.49 2.30
N SER A 105 40.93 7.57 1.45
CA SER A 105 40.46 7.91 0.11
C SER A 105 39.11 8.62 0.18
N GLN A 106 38.76 9.39 -0.85
CA GLN A 106 37.47 10.07 -0.91
C GLN A 106 36.28 9.10 -0.85
N ALA A 107 36.44 7.89 -1.43
CA ALA A 107 35.46 6.82 -1.31
C ALA A 107 35.33 6.26 0.12
N ALA A 108 36.44 6.19 0.87
CA ALA A 108 36.43 5.75 2.26
C ALA A 108 35.76 6.80 3.17
N ILE A 109 35.99 8.09 2.93
CA ILE A 109 35.33 9.19 3.65
C ILE A 109 33.82 9.15 3.41
N GLU A 110 33.40 8.98 2.15
CA GLU A 110 32.00 8.86 1.76
C GLU A 110 31.32 7.68 2.46
N THR A 111 31.96 6.52 2.50
CA THR A 111 31.44 5.31 3.15
C THR A 111 31.31 5.50 4.67
N ALA A 112 32.31 6.12 5.30
CA ALA A 112 32.30 6.38 6.74
C ALA A 112 31.22 7.40 7.13
N ALA A 113 31.02 8.46 6.34
CA ALA A 113 29.98 9.45 6.55
C ALA A 113 28.57 8.86 6.46
N ARG A 114 28.34 7.94 5.52
CA ARG A 114 27.07 7.21 5.37
C ARG A 114 26.79 6.34 6.60
N LYS A 115 27.76 5.53 7.03
CA LYS A 115 27.61 4.70 8.25
C LYS A 115 27.28 5.51 9.50
N GLU A 116 27.90 6.68 9.70
CA GLU A 116 27.57 7.56 10.84
C GLU A 116 26.13 8.10 10.73
N THR A 117 25.67 8.37 9.51
CA THR A 117 24.34 8.93 9.24
C THR A 117 23.25 7.87 9.40
N ASP A 118 23.46 6.66 8.86
CA ASP A 118 22.50 5.55 8.90
C ASP A 118 22.07 5.20 10.33
N GLY A 119 23.02 5.16 11.28
CA GLY A 119 22.73 4.90 12.69
C GLY A 119 21.82 5.96 13.34
N LYS A 120 21.86 7.20 12.87
CA LYS A 120 20.98 8.29 13.35
C LYS A 120 19.64 8.32 12.63
N MET A 121 19.59 7.81 11.40
CA MET A 121 18.39 7.83 10.56
C MET A 121 17.45 6.65 10.83
N ASP A 122 17.90 5.56 11.45
CA ASP A 122 17.10 4.34 11.63
C ASP A 122 15.78 4.59 12.40
N ASP A 123 15.83 5.28 13.53
CA ASP A 123 14.63 5.59 14.34
C ASP A 123 13.68 6.56 13.64
N LEU A 124 14.22 7.54 12.91
CA LEU A 124 13.43 8.45 12.08
C LEU A 124 12.74 7.68 10.97
N LEU A 125 13.43 6.74 10.33
CA LEU A 125 12.89 5.93 9.23
C LEU A 125 11.76 5.04 9.73
N LYS A 126 11.92 4.39 10.89
CA LYS A 126 10.85 3.62 11.54
C LYS A 126 9.62 4.47 11.82
N THR A 127 9.81 5.71 12.28
CA THR A 127 8.71 6.66 12.53
C THR A 127 7.96 7.01 11.24
N VAL A 128 8.68 7.32 10.16
CA VAL A 128 8.07 7.61 8.85
C VAL A 128 7.31 6.39 8.33
N ARG A 129 7.87 5.19 8.46
CA ARG A 129 7.24 3.93 8.02
C ARG A 129 6.01 3.55 8.84
N ALA A 130 6.01 3.83 10.15
CA ALA A 130 4.81 3.69 10.97
C ALA A 130 3.67 4.58 10.47
N LYS A 131 3.99 5.81 10.02
CA LYS A 131 2.98 6.69 9.40
C LYS A 131 2.53 6.18 8.03
N SER A 132 3.43 5.61 7.23
CA SER A 132 3.07 4.93 5.97
C SER A 132 2.09 3.78 6.22
N LEU A 133 2.29 2.99 7.28
CA LEU A 133 1.40 1.89 7.66
C LEU A 133 0.01 2.38 8.05
N GLU A 134 -0.08 3.50 8.77
CA GLU A 134 -1.37 4.13 9.11
C GLU A 134 -2.13 4.56 7.84
N VAL A 135 -1.44 5.18 6.87
CA VAL A 135 -2.05 5.55 5.57
C VAL A 135 -2.57 4.31 4.85
N LEU A 136 -1.78 3.24 4.79
CA LEU A 136 -2.16 1.99 4.13
C LEU A 136 -3.38 1.33 4.80
N ALA A 137 -3.45 1.34 6.13
CA ALA A 137 -4.60 0.83 6.88
C ALA A 137 -5.88 1.63 6.57
N LEU A 138 -5.77 2.96 6.48
CA LEU A 138 -6.90 3.83 6.12
C LEU A 138 -7.32 3.65 4.65
N ASP A 139 -6.38 3.40 3.73
CA ASP A 139 -6.69 3.06 2.34
C ASP A 139 -7.50 1.75 2.24
N VAL A 140 -7.20 0.76 3.08
CA VAL A 140 -7.99 -0.49 3.17
C VAL A 140 -9.38 -0.23 3.74
N GLU A 141 -9.52 0.64 4.74
CA GLU A 141 -10.81 1.04 5.30
C GLU A 141 -11.69 1.75 4.27
N VAL A 142 -11.11 2.71 3.53
CA VAL A 142 -11.77 3.41 2.42
C VAL A 142 -12.25 2.42 1.37
N GLY A 143 -11.36 1.55 0.87
CA GLY A 143 -11.73 0.58 -0.16
C GLY A 143 -12.77 -0.45 0.31
N THR A 144 -12.78 -0.78 1.61
CA THR A 144 -13.83 -1.64 2.19
C THR A 144 -15.18 -0.93 2.19
N CYS A 145 -15.23 0.35 2.56
CA CYS A 145 -16.46 1.14 2.50
C CYS A 145 -16.96 1.31 1.07
N GLU A 146 -16.07 1.58 0.11
CA GLU A 146 -16.43 1.69 -1.32
C GLU A 146 -17.00 0.39 -1.87
N LYS A 147 -16.42 -0.76 -1.48
CA LYS A 147 -16.94 -2.09 -1.85
C LYS A 147 -18.34 -2.32 -1.29
N GLU A 148 -18.56 -2.04 -0.01
CA GLU A 148 -19.88 -2.20 0.62
C GLU A 148 -20.92 -1.28 -0.02
N LEU A 149 -20.58 -0.03 -0.33
CA LEU A 149 -21.46 0.88 -1.06
C LEU A 149 -21.77 0.39 -2.47
N GLN A 150 -20.78 -0.12 -3.19
CA GLN A 150 -20.98 -0.71 -4.52
C GLN A 150 -21.93 -1.91 -4.45
N PHE A 151 -21.75 -2.79 -3.46
CA PHE A 151 -22.65 -3.92 -3.22
C PHE A 151 -24.07 -3.46 -2.88
N LEU A 152 -24.23 -2.55 -1.92
CA LEU A 152 -25.54 -2.07 -1.48
C LEU A 152 -26.29 -1.31 -2.58
N ASN A 153 -25.59 -0.54 -3.42
CA ASN A 153 -26.19 0.15 -4.56
C ASN A 153 -26.62 -0.80 -5.69
N THR A 154 -26.02 -2.00 -5.77
CA THR A 154 -26.37 -3.03 -6.77
C THR A 154 -27.30 -4.12 -6.22
N TYR A 155 -27.50 -4.17 -4.90
CA TYR A 155 -28.34 -5.14 -4.21
C TYR A 155 -29.84 -5.12 -4.63
N PRO A 156 -30.49 -3.96 -4.83
CA PRO A 156 -31.89 -3.92 -5.27
C PRO A 156 -32.07 -4.55 -6.67
N ALA A 157 -31.10 -4.36 -7.56
CA ALA A 157 -31.13 -4.92 -8.90
C ALA A 157 -30.86 -6.43 -8.90
N SER A 158 -29.94 -6.93 -8.07
CA SER A 158 -29.61 -8.36 -7.96
C SER A 158 -30.70 -9.17 -7.25
N PHE A 159 -31.33 -8.63 -6.19
CA PHE A 159 -32.52 -9.24 -5.57
C PHE A 159 -33.69 -9.33 -6.56
N MET A 160 -33.96 -8.24 -7.29
CA MET A 160 -34.98 -8.21 -8.36
C MET A 160 -34.63 -9.19 -9.48
N LEU A 161 -33.38 -9.27 -9.93
CA LEU A 161 -32.92 -10.16 -11.01
C LEU A 161 -32.95 -11.64 -10.61
N GLU A 162 -32.51 -11.99 -9.40
CA GLU A 162 -32.49 -13.39 -8.94
C GLU A 162 -33.90 -13.91 -8.66
N ARG A 163 -34.80 -13.02 -8.23
CA ARG A 163 -36.22 -13.34 -8.06
C ARG A 163 -36.99 -13.31 -9.38
N MET A 164 -36.70 -12.37 -10.27
CA MET A 164 -37.15 -12.39 -11.65
C MET A 164 -36.70 -13.69 -12.30
N ARG A 165 -35.43 -14.14 -12.17
CA ARG A 165 -34.96 -15.46 -12.63
C ARG A 165 -35.78 -16.63 -12.06
N ARG A 166 -36.20 -16.58 -10.79
CA ARG A 166 -37.10 -17.59 -10.19
C ARG A 166 -38.51 -17.56 -10.80
N GLN A 167 -39.01 -16.40 -11.22
CA GLN A 167 -40.28 -16.24 -11.96
C GLN A 167 -40.11 -16.46 -13.49
N LEU A 168 -38.94 -16.19 -14.05
CA LEU A 168 -38.52 -16.29 -15.46
C LEU A 168 -38.00 -17.68 -15.80
N LYS A 169 -38.17 -18.69 -14.93
CA LYS A 169 -37.95 -20.09 -15.31
C LYS A 169 -38.92 -20.56 -16.42
N SER A 170 -39.79 -19.66 -16.91
CA SER A 170 -40.59 -19.81 -18.13
C SER A 170 -40.25 -18.84 -19.28
N LEU A 171 -39.22 -17.98 -19.19
CA LEU A 171 -38.98 -16.92 -20.20
C LEU A 171 -37.52 -16.40 -20.19
N GLU A 172 -36.52 -17.28 -20.25
CA GLU A 172 -35.11 -16.91 -20.38
C GLU A 172 -34.75 -16.55 -21.83
N GLN A 173 -34.46 -15.27 -22.12
CA GLN A 173 -33.51 -14.89 -23.20
C GLN A 173 -32.97 -13.44 -23.19
N THR A 174 -33.33 -12.56 -22.24
CA THR A 174 -33.11 -11.10 -22.44
C THR A 174 -32.33 -10.35 -21.35
N LEU A 175 -31.31 -10.95 -20.69
CA LEU A 175 -30.65 -10.29 -19.53
C LEU A 175 -29.11 -10.36 -19.47
N THR A 176 -28.41 -10.39 -20.60
CA THR A 176 -26.92 -10.40 -20.67
C THR A 176 -26.28 -9.07 -21.11
N ALA A 177 -26.96 -7.93 -20.98
CA ALA A 177 -26.43 -6.65 -21.50
C ALA A 177 -25.98 -5.60 -20.46
N ASN A 178 -26.23 -5.77 -19.15
CA ASN A 178 -26.06 -4.67 -18.18
C ASN A 178 -24.91 -4.82 -17.15
N THR A 179 -24.02 -5.80 -17.29
CA THR A 179 -22.92 -6.03 -16.31
C THR A 179 -21.52 -5.69 -16.82
N SER A 180 -21.38 -4.99 -17.95
CA SER A 180 -20.09 -4.71 -18.58
C SER A 180 -19.21 -3.64 -17.89
N GLY A 181 -19.60 -3.13 -16.72
CA GLY A 181 -18.82 -2.16 -15.93
C GLY A 181 -18.16 -2.70 -14.66
N PHE A 182 -18.16 -4.02 -14.44
CA PHE A 182 -17.97 -4.62 -13.10
C PHE A 182 -16.52 -4.75 -12.59
N MET A 183 -15.47 -4.40 -13.34
CA MET A 183 -14.09 -4.80 -12.99
C MET A 183 -13.01 -3.71 -13.10
N PRO A 184 -12.97 -2.74 -12.16
CA PRO A 184 -11.64 -2.21 -11.76
C PRO A 184 -11.42 -2.04 -10.24
N THR A 185 -12.43 -2.07 -9.38
CA THR A 185 -12.30 -1.78 -7.93
C THR A 185 -11.80 -2.97 -7.09
N TRP A 186 -12.07 -4.19 -7.55
CA TRP A 186 -11.78 -5.41 -6.80
C TRP A 186 -10.28 -5.72 -6.73
N THR A 187 -9.58 -5.59 -7.86
CA THR A 187 -8.14 -5.84 -7.96
C THR A 187 -7.31 -4.88 -7.11
N ASP A 188 -7.72 -3.61 -7.00
CA ASP A 188 -7.01 -2.61 -6.19
C ASP A 188 -7.19 -2.84 -4.68
N LEU A 189 -8.41 -3.18 -4.23
CA LEU A 189 -8.65 -3.51 -2.83
C LEU A 189 -7.89 -4.77 -2.39
N ASP A 190 -7.90 -5.82 -3.22
CA ASP A 190 -7.18 -7.05 -2.92
C ASP A 190 -5.65 -6.80 -2.89
N THR A 191 -5.15 -5.95 -3.79
CA THR A 191 -3.74 -5.51 -3.77
C THR A 191 -3.38 -4.76 -2.48
N LYS A 192 -4.25 -3.86 -2.00
CA LYS A 192 -4.06 -3.11 -0.75
C LYS A 192 -4.16 -3.99 0.50
N LYS A 193 -5.07 -4.98 0.50
CA LYS A 193 -5.17 -5.95 1.60
C LYS A 193 -3.93 -6.84 1.67
N ALA A 194 -3.44 -7.30 0.53
CA ALA A 194 -2.19 -8.05 0.45
C ALA A 194 -0.99 -7.19 0.94
N ALA A 195 -0.98 -5.90 0.60
CA ALA A 195 0.02 -4.94 1.08
C ALA A 195 0.00 -4.79 2.61
N LEU A 196 -1.18 -4.64 3.21
CA LEU A 196 -1.33 -4.54 4.66
C LEU A 196 -0.94 -5.84 5.36
N ALA A 197 -1.32 -6.98 4.80
CA ALA A 197 -0.92 -8.29 5.33
C ALA A 197 0.61 -8.43 5.34
N ARG A 198 1.29 -8.07 4.24
CA ARG A 198 2.76 -8.03 4.15
C ARG A 198 3.40 -7.12 5.20
N ALA A 199 2.86 -5.91 5.36
CA ALA A 199 3.34 -4.97 6.37
C ALA A 199 3.20 -5.52 7.80
N GLN A 200 2.22 -6.40 8.04
CA GLN A 200 2.01 -7.09 9.31
C GLN A 200 2.78 -8.42 9.44
N GLY A 201 3.63 -8.77 8.46
CA GLY A 201 4.34 -10.04 8.43
C GLY A 201 3.43 -11.27 8.19
N LYS A 202 2.22 -11.06 7.66
CA LYS A 202 1.22 -12.10 7.40
C LYS A 202 1.08 -12.32 5.89
N GLY A 203 1.22 -13.57 5.44
CA GLY A 203 1.01 -13.97 4.04
C GLY A 203 2.27 -14.52 3.37
N ILE A 204 2.09 -15.54 2.52
CA ILE A 204 3.11 -16.10 1.64
C ILE A 204 2.82 -15.50 0.27
N GLU A 205 3.66 -14.60 -0.23
CA GLU A 205 3.53 -14.08 -1.59
C GLU A 205 4.81 -13.40 -2.07
N ASN A 206 5.20 -13.71 -3.30
CA ASN A 206 6.27 -13.02 -4.02
C ASN A 206 5.71 -11.72 -4.59
N ARG A 207 6.37 -10.58 -4.34
CA ARG A 207 6.04 -9.31 -4.99
C ARG A 207 7.25 -8.79 -5.75
N SER A 208 7.04 -8.46 -7.02
CA SER A 208 8.03 -7.75 -7.83
C SER A 208 7.61 -6.29 -8.00
N TRP A 209 8.58 -5.40 -7.91
CA TRP A 209 8.48 -4.02 -8.37
C TRP A 209 9.45 -3.84 -9.53
N ASP A 210 8.88 -3.79 -10.73
CA ASP A 210 9.68 -3.81 -11.96
C ASP A 210 10.12 -2.40 -12.36
N LEU A 211 11.34 -2.32 -12.90
CA LEU A 211 11.87 -1.14 -13.61
C LEU A 211 11.87 0.16 -12.78
N LEU A 212 12.20 0.06 -11.50
CA LEU A 212 12.31 1.22 -10.62
C LEU A 212 13.57 2.04 -10.98
N ASP A 213 13.38 3.35 -11.10
CA ASP A 213 14.45 4.33 -11.13
C ASP A 213 14.92 4.65 -9.69
N LEU A 214 15.99 5.45 -9.56
CA LEU A 214 16.54 5.82 -8.24
C LEU A 214 15.48 6.45 -7.33
N ALA A 215 14.59 7.28 -7.87
CA ALA A 215 13.50 7.90 -7.12
C ALA A 215 12.48 6.84 -6.65
N GLY A 216 12.15 5.87 -7.49
CA GLY A 216 11.33 4.70 -7.16
C GLY A 216 11.91 3.89 -6.01
N VAL A 217 13.19 3.49 -6.11
CA VAL A 217 13.88 2.70 -5.07
C VAL A 217 13.96 3.48 -3.75
N ARG A 218 14.24 4.80 -3.79
CA ARG A 218 14.21 5.64 -2.58
C ARG A 218 12.83 5.71 -1.92
N ARG A 219 11.76 5.82 -2.72
CA ARG A 219 10.38 5.79 -2.20
C ARG A 219 10.05 4.46 -1.52
N MET A 220 10.56 3.34 -2.04
CA MET A 220 10.34 2.02 -1.45
C MET A 220 10.88 1.90 -0.03
N ARG A 221 11.92 2.66 0.33
CA ARG A 221 12.47 2.69 1.69
C ARG A 221 11.45 3.15 2.74
N PHE A 222 10.51 4.00 2.34
CA PHE A 222 9.45 4.51 3.22
C PHE A 222 8.18 3.67 3.18
N SER A 223 8.11 2.68 2.29
CA SER A 223 6.94 1.81 2.16
C SER A 223 6.80 0.92 3.39
N ALA A 224 5.60 0.85 3.94
CA ALA A 224 5.26 -0.13 4.97
C ALA A 224 5.26 -1.58 4.43
N GLU A 225 5.20 -1.77 3.11
CA GLU A 225 5.17 -3.11 2.50
C GLU A 225 6.53 -3.84 2.51
N ILE A 226 7.63 -3.09 2.60
CA ILE A 226 8.98 -3.65 2.68
C ILE A 226 9.27 -3.95 4.15
N PRO A 227 9.79 -5.13 4.53
CA PRO A 227 10.17 -5.40 5.91
C PRO A 227 11.49 -4.71 6.29
N ASP A 228 11.67 -4.47 7.59
CA ASP A 228 12.89 -3.83 8.12
C ASP A 228 14.16 -4.60 7.75
N SER A 229 14.08 -5.93 7.69
CA SER A 229 15.20 -6.80 7.30
C SER A 229 15.69 -6.59 5.87
N ALA A 230 14.86 -6.03 4.98
CA ALA A 230 15.23 -5.74 3.59
C ALA A 230 15.83 -4.33 3.41
N LEU A 231 15.76 -3.45 4.43
CA LEU A 231 16.30 -2.09 4.34
C LEU A 231 17.80 -2.03 4.05
N PRO A 232 18.68 -2.86 4.65
CA PRO A 232 20.11 -2.82 4.36
C PRO A 232 20.42 -3.14 2.90
N ALA A 233 19.71 -4.12 2.33
CA ALA A 233 19.84 -4.48 0.92
C ALA A 233 19.35 -3.34 0.01
N LEU A 234 18.22 -2.72 0.35
CA LEU A 234 17.68 -1.59 -0.40
C LEU A 234 18.61 -0.37 -0.38
N ASN A 235 19.18 -0.04 0.79
CA ASN A 235 20.14 1.06 0.92
C ASN A 235 21.36 0.82 0.02
N LYS A 236 21.93 -0.39 0.01
CA LYS A 236 23.06 -0.74 -0.86
C LYS A 236 22.74 -0.52 -2.35
N ILE A 237 21.53 -0.88 -2.79
CA ILE A 237 21.09 -0.64 -4.18
C ILE A 237 21.03 0.86 -4.48
N ILE A 238 20.52 1.67 -3.55
CA ILE A 238 20.49 3.13 -3.71
C ILE A 238 21.91 3.67 -3.92
N GLU A 239 22.90 3.21 -3.14
CA GLU A 239 24.29 3.62 -3.32
C GLU A 239 24.85 3.21 -4.70
N GLU A 240 24.58 1.98 -5.13
CA GLU A 240 25.04 1.48 -6.43
C GLU A 240 24.43 2.27 -7.60
N MET A 241 23.15 2.64 -7.49
CA MET A 241 22.43 3.44 -8.49
C MET A 241 22.88 4.91 -8.52
N GLU A 242 23.28 5.48 -7.38
CA GLU A 242 23.86 6.83 -7.31
C GLU A 242 25.18 6.92 -8.09
N VAL A 243 25.98 5.85 -8.09
CA VAL A 243 27.22 5.76 -8.84
C VAL A 243 26.98 5.45 -10.33
N LYS A 244 25.86 4.77 -10.66
CA LYS A 244 25.49 4.37 -12.03
C LYS A 244 24.15 4.98 -12.46
N PRO A 245 24.10 6.30 -12.74
CA PRO A 245 22.88 6.96 -13.17
C PRO A 245 22.33 6.32 -14.45
N GLY A 246 21.00 6.15 -14.52
CA GLY A 246 20.29 5.57 -15.67
C GLY A 246 19.98 4.06 -15.57
N CYS A 247 20.49 3.35 -14.56
CA CYS A 247 20.11 1.95 -14.32
C CYS A 247 18.66 1.86 -13.82
N ARG A 248 17.95 0.79 -14.20
CA ARG A 248 16.66 0.41 -13.61
C ARG A 248 16.79 -0.91 -12.88
N VAL A 249 16.04 -1.04 -11.79
CA VAL A 249 16.13 -2.20 -10.90
C VAL A 249 14.78 -2.87 -10.80
N VAL A 250 14.78 -4.20 -10.87
CA VAL A 250 13.65 -5.03 -10.47
C VAL A 250 13.92 -5.48 -9.05
N LEU A 251 13.04 -5.07 -8.12
CA LEU A 251 13.08 -5.51 -6.74
C LEU A 251 12.08 -6.64 -6.57
N THR A 252 12.58 -7.85 -6.27
CA THR A 252 11.71 -8.97 -5.93
C THR A 252 11.79 -9.24 -4.43
N TYR A 253 10.68 -9.13 -3.74
CA TYR A 253 10.55 -9.54 -2.36
C TYR A 253 9.87 -10.91 -2.29
N THR A 254 10.54 -11.85 -1.65
CA THR A 254 10.03 -13.21 -1.42
C THR A 254 9.87 -13.41 0.09
N ALA A 255 8.62 -13.46 0.56
CA ALA A 255 8.31 -13.86 1.93
C ALA A 255 8.09 -15.37 1.99
N LEU A 256 9.12 -16.13 2.39
CA LEU A 256 8.97 -17.53 2.75
C LEU A 256 8.35 -17.62 4.16
N SER A 257 7.39 -18.53 4.34
CA SER A 257 6.60 -18.65 5.56
C SER A 257 7.46 -18.75 6.83
N MET A 258 7.20 -17.87 7.79
CA MET A 258 7.38 -17.98 9.25
C MET A 258 8.65 -18.57 9.91
N SER A 259 9.69 -19.01 9.21
CA SER A 259 10.93 -19.41 9.89
C SER A 259 12.24 -19.16 9.15
N ASP A 260 12.28 -19.05 7.82
CA ASP A 260 13.57 -19.08 7.14
C ASP A 260 13.68 -18.01 6.04
N HIS A 261 14.52 -17.01 6.35
CA HIS A 261 15.15 -16.04 5.44
C HIS A 261 14.21 -15.23 4.51
N CYS A 262 13.84 -14.03 4.96
CA CYS A 262 13.32 -13.00 4.05
C CYS A 262 14.46 -12.55 3.12
N GLY A 263 14.34 -12.79 1.81
CA GLY A 263 15.32 -12.38 0.80
C GLY A 263 14.75 -11.31 -0.12
N LEU A 264 15.50 -10.21 -0.29
CA LEU A 264 15.29 -9.25 -1.38
C LEU A 264 16.22 -9.68 -2.52
N ASP A 265 15.65 -10.16 -3.62
CA ASP A 265 16.42 -10.51 -4.81
C ASP A 265 16.35 -9.35 -5.82
N VAL A 266 17.48 -9.07 -6.46
CA VAL A 266 17.69 -7.85 -7.22
C VAL A 266 18.26 -8.21 -8.58
N SER A 267 17.47 -7.99 -9.63
CA SER A 267 17.97 -8.08 -11.00
C SER A 267 18.07 -6.68 -11.60
N THR A 268 19.27 -6.34 -12.07
CA THR A 268 19.57 -5.06 -12.71
C THR A 268 19.49 -5.24 -14.22
N TRP A 269 18.78 -4.32 -14.89
CA TRP A 269 18.62 -4.34 -16.34
C TRP A 269 19.09 -2.98 -16.89
N ARG A 270 19.92 -3.03 -17.95
CA ARG A 270 20.40 -1.84 -18.68
C ARG A 270 19.60 -1.64 -19.94
#